data_AF-A0A7Y1YC58-F1
#
_entry.id   AF-A0A7Y1YC58-F1
#
_cell.length_a   1.000
_cell.length_b   1.000
_cell.length_c   1.000
_cell.angle_alpha   90.00
_cell.angle_beta   90.00
_cell.angle_gamma   90.00
#
_symmetry.space_group_name_H-M   'P 1'
#
loop_
_entity.id
_entity.type
_entity.pdbx_description
1 polymer ?
#
loop_
_entity_poly.entity_id
_entity_poly.type
_entity_poly.pdbx_seq_one_letter_code
_entity_poly.pdbx_strand_id
1 'polypeptide(L)'
;MLIGLIVIWVRSVGGITTFCGFVDHGVMLHGRILVDARQRRTINDRIWRGVLRAINYEPAVEFAYPTNRTILSREAQHVVAGEPLDDHGNPPQGN
;
A
#
# COMPACT_ATOMS: atom_id res chain seq x y z
N MET A 1 36.74 -22.47 -3.01
CA MET A 1 35.87 -21.44 -3.62
C MET A 1 34.78 -21.13 -2.59
N LEU A 2 35.01 -20.14 -1.69
CA LEU A 2 34.61 -18.72 -1.83
C LEU A 2 33.08 -18.59 -2.02
N ILE A 3 32.27 -17.91 -1.20
CA ILE A 3 32.37 -16.99 -0.06
C ILE A 3 31.01 -17.12 0.66
N GLY A 4 30.95 -17.49 1.94
CA GLY A 4 30.59 -16.52 2.99
C GLY A 4 29.39 -15.61 2.66
N LEU A 5 28.15 -16.01 2.92
CA LEU A 5 27.11 -15.01 3.12
C LEU A 5 26.12 -15.42 4.21
N ILE A 6 26.42 -14.90 5.39
CA ILE A 6 25.44 -14.45 6.36
C ILE A 6 24.74 -15.58 7.12
N VAL A 7 25.54 -16.13 8.03
CA VAL A 7 25.13 -16.29 9.43
C VAL A 7 24.33 -15.05 9.84
N ILE A 8 23.00 -15.09 9.69
CA ILE A 8 22.12 -14.14 10.36
C ILE A 8 22.18 -14.56 11.82
N TRP A 9 23.15 -13.96 12.53
CA TRP A 9 23.10 -13.80 13.97
C TRP A 9 21.83 -13.00 14.27
N VAL A 10 20.67 -13.67 14.32
CA VAL A 10 19.51 -13.18 15.06
C VAL A 10 19.91 -13.31 16.52
N ARG A 11 20.73 -12.36 16.96
CA ARG A 11 20.80 -12.01 18.38
C ARG A 11 19.35 -11.69 18.72
N SER A 12 18.75 -12.54 19.55
CA SER A 12 17.42 -12.35 20.11
C SER A 12 17.32 -10.93 20.66
N VAL A 13 16.79 -10.02 19.84
CA VAL A 13 16.20 -8.77 20.29
C VAL A 13 14.79 -9.19 20.66
N GLY A 14 14.41 -8.95 21.92
CA GLY A 14 13.17 -9.43 22.52
C GLY A 14 11.99 -9.42 21.55
N GLY A 15 11.21 -10.51 21.59
CA GLY A 15 10.21 -10.87 20.60
C GLY A 15 9.48 -9.67 20.02
N ILE A 16 9.55 -9.54 18.70
CA ILE A 16 8.72 -8.57 17.98
C ILE A 16 7.29 -9.08 18.08
N THR A 17 6.45 -8.39 18.85
CA THR A 17 5.01 -8.69 18.85
C THR A 17 4.40 -8.02 17.64
N THR A 18 3.95 -8.81 16.68
CA THR A 18 3.26 -8.32 15.47
C THR A 18 1.78 -8.68 15.52
N PHE A 19 0.94 -7.69 15.33
CA PHE A 19 -0.50 -7.86 15.15
C PHE A 19 -0.88 -7.56 13.71
N CYS A 20 -1.80 -8.31 13.14
CA CYS A 20 -2.43 -7.99 11.86
C CYS A 20 -3.88 -7.57 12.10
N GLY A 21 -4.33 -6.54 11.38
CA GLY A 21 -5.71 -6.07 11.38
C GLY A 21 -6.18 -5.82 9.96
N PHE A 22 -7.50 -5.80 9.75
CA PHE A 22 -8.11 -5.49 8.47
C PHE A 22 -8.52 -4.00 8.43
N VAL A 23 -8.29 -3.35 7.29
CA VAL A 23 -8.75 -1.98 6.99
C VAL A 23 -9.49 -1.99 5.64
N ASP A 24 -10.27 -0.96 5.36
CA ASP A 24 -11.18 -0.91 4.18
C ASP A 24 -10.52 -1.20 2.83
N HIS A 25 -9.21 -0.97 2.73
CA HIS A 25 -8.45 -1.13 1.49
C HIS A 25 -7.28 -2.13 1.60
N GLY A 26 -7.15 -2.88 2.70
CA GLY A 26 -6.06 -3.84 2.85
C GLY A 26 -5.83 -4.41 4.26
N VAL A 27 -4.63 -4.94 4.47
CA VAL A 27 -4.21 -5.52 5.76
C VAL A 27 -3.16 -4.60 6.40
N MET A 28 -3.40 -4.22 7.64
CA MET A 28 -2.46 -3.44 8.44
C MET A 28 -1.64 -4.37 9.33
N LEU A 29 -0.30 -4.34 9.18
CA LEU A 29 0.61 -4.96 10.13
C LEU A 29 1.12 -3.93 11.13
N HIS A 30 1.06 -4.28 12.42
CA HIS A 30 1.58 -3.46 13.51
C HIS A 30 2.61 -4.25 14.31
N GLY A 31 3.88 -3.84 14.23
CA GLY A 31 4.98 -4.43 15.00
C GLY A 31 5.39 -3.57 16.19
N ARG A 32 5.55 -4.19 17.36
CA ARG A 32 6.15 -3.56 18.54
C ARG A 32 7.53 -4.15 18.81
N ILE A 33 8.50 -3.28 19.02
CA ILE A 33 9.89 -3.64 19.32
C ILE A 33 10.41 -2.85 20.51
N LEU A 34 11.18 -3.51 21.36
CA LEU A 34 11.94 -2.86 22.44
C LEU A 34 13.36 -2.60 21.95
N VAL A 35 13.78 -1.34 21.99
CA VAL A 35 15.09 -0.89 21.51
C VAL A 35 15.65 0.19 22.41
N ASP A 36 16.98 0.24 22.54
CA ASP A 36 17.65 1.36 23.20
C ASP A 36 17.30 2.67 22.48
N ALA A 37 16.97 3.71 23.26
CA ALA A 37 16.52 5.00 22.74
C ALA A 37 17.51 5.60 21.72
N ARG A 38 18.81 5.44 21.96
CA ARG A 38 19.90 5.93 21.10
C ARG A 38 19.95 5.23 19.73
N GLN A 39 19.46 4.00 19.66
CA GLN A 39 19.48 3.18 18.44
C GLN A 39 18.14 3.16 17.71
N ARG A 40 17.08 3.74 18.31
CA ARG A 40 15.70 3.70 17.78
C ARG A 40 15.62 4.10 16.31
N ARG A 41 16.27 5.19 15.90
CA ARG A 41 16.23 5.68 14.50
C ARG A 41 16.88 4.68 13.54
N THR A 42 18.08 4.22 13.87
CA THR A 42 18.83 3.27 13.04
C THR A 42 18.12 1.92 12.93
N ILE A 43 17.55 1.43 14.03
CA ILE A 43 16.82 0.16 14.04
C ILE A 43 15.52 0.28 13.24
N ASN A 44 14.74 1.36 13.44
CA ASN A 44 13.52 1.61 12.69
C ASN A 44 13.79 1.64 11.17
N ASP A 45 14.82 2.39 10.76
CA ASP A 45 15.23 2.52 9.37
C ASP A 45 15.72 1.18 8.77
N ARG A 46 16.46 0.38 9.55
CA ARG A 46 16.87 -0.97 9.14
C ARG A 46 15.68 -1.91 8.94
N ILE A 47 14.69 -1.86 9.84
CA ILE A 47 13.48 -2.67 9.77
C ILE A 47 12.67 -2.28 8.53
N TRP A 48 12.39 -0.99 8.33
CA TRP A 48 11.64 -0.53 7.16
C TRP A 48 12.31 -0.92 5.85
N ARG A 49 13.63 -0.74 5.72
CA ARG A 49 14.36 -1.22 4.53
C ARG A 49 14.28 -2.74 4.35
N GLY A 50 14.25 -3.50 5.45
CA GLY A 50 14.02 -4.95 5.40
C GLY A 50 12.64 -5.30 4.86
N VAL A 51 11.60 -4.67 5.40
CA VAL A 51 10.20 -4.88 5.00
C VAL A 51 9.99 -4.48 3.54
N LEU A 52 10.45 -3.30 3.13
CA LEU A 52 10.32 -2.83 1.74
C LEU A 52 11.02 -3.78 0.75
N ARG A 53 12.20 -4.30 1.09
CA ARG A 53 12.90 -5.29 0.26
C ARG A 53 12.14 -6.62 0.19
N ALA A 54 11.57 -7.08 1.30
CA ALA A 54 10.80 -8.31 1.33
C ALA A 54 9.52 -8.19 0.48
N ILE A 55 8.80 -7.08 0.60
CA ILE A 55 7.62 -6.80 -0.24
C ILE A 55 8.02 -6.72 -1.71
N ASN A 56 9.09 -6.01 -2.06
CA ASN A 56 9.55 -5.90 -3.45
C ASN A 56 10.00 -7.25 -4.04
N TYR A 57 10.39 -8.22 -3.21
CA TYR A 57 10.78 -9.55 -3.66
C TYR A 57 9.57 -10.48 -3.89
N GLU A 58 8.44 -10.20 -3.25
CA GLU A 58 7.23 -11.03 -3.31
C GLU A 58 6.20 -10.40 -4.26
N PRO A 59 6.07 -10.88 -5.51
CA PRO A 59 5.17 -10.27 -6.49
C PRO A 59 3.69 -10.43 -6.15
N ALA A 60 3.33 -11.35 -5.24
CA ALA A 60 1.96 -11.53 -4.78
C ALA A 60 1.54 -10.50 -3.71
N VAL A 61 2.47 -9.68 -3.20
CA VAL A 61 2.20 -8.71 -2.14
C VAL A 61 2.43 -7.30 -2.67
N GLU A 62 1.37 -6.50 -2.65
CA GLU A 62 1.41 -5.08 -3.03
C GLU A 62 0.97 -4.19 -1.87
N PHE A 63 1.40 -2.92 -1.89
CA PHE A 63 0.90 -1.94 -0.94
C PHE A 63 -0.58 -1.67 -1.16
N ALA A 64 -1.33 -1.56 -0.06
CA ALA A 64 -2.71 -1.12 -0.12
C ALA A 64 -2.77 0.36 -0.53
N TYR A 65 -3.25 0.62 -1.74
CA TYR A 65 -3.58 1.97 -2.19
C TYR A 65 -5.06 2.26 -1.91
N PRO A 66 -5.42 3.49 -1.53
CA PRO A 66 -6.83 3.86 -1.34
C PRO A 66 -7.62 3.54 -2.60
N THR A 67 -8.55 2.60 -2.48
CA THR A 67 -9.37 2.17 -3.63
C THR A 67 -10.69 2.92 -3.56
N ASN A 68 -10.96 3.78 -4.55
CA ASN A 68 -12.22 4.50 -4.64
C ASN A 68 -13.11 3.86 -5.72
N ARG A 69 -14.37 3.62 -5.38
CA ARG A 69 -15.38 3.14 -6.33
C ARG A 69 -16.22 4.32 -6.80
N THR A 70 -16.00 4.77 -8.02
CA THR A 70 -16.84 5.79 -8.66
C THR A 70 -18.10 5.14 -9.24
N ILE A 71 -19.28 5.60 -8.79
CA ILE A 71 -20.56 5.24 -9.39
C ILE A 71 -20.95 6.36 -10.34
N LEU A 72 -20.93 6.08 -11.65
CA LEU A 72 -21.39 7.02 -12.66
C LEU A 72 -22.93 6.97 -12.73
N SER A 73 -23.58 8.11 -12.54
CA SER A 73 -25.01 8.26 -12.86
C SER A 73 -25.22 8.12 -14.37
N ARG A 74 -26.42 7.74 -14.79
CA ARG A 74 -26.77 7.58 -16.23
C ARG A 74 -26.53 8.88 -17.03
N GLU A 75 -26.72 10.03 -16.40
CA GLU A 75 -26.43 11.36 -16.99
C GLU A 75 -24.93 11.57 -17.23
N ALA A 76 -24.07 11.18 -16.28
CA ALA A 76 -22.62 11.25 -16.43
C ALA A 76 -22.07 10.26 -17.48
N GLN A 77 -22.76 9.13 -17.70
CA GLN A 77 -22.42 8.17 -18.76
C GLN A 77 -22.67 8.75 -20.17
N HIS A 78 -23.69 9.60 -20.33
CA HIS A 78 -24.03 10.25 -21.60
C HIS A 78 -22.96 11.26 -22.03
N VAL A 79 -22.38 12.02 -21.08
CA VAL A 79 -21.30 13.00 -21.35
C VAL A 79 -19.99 12.33 -21.78
N VAL A 80 -19.69 11.13 -21.26
CA VAL A 80 -18.47 10.38 -21.62
C VAL A 80 -18.62 9.64 -22.96
N ALA A 81 -19.84 9.34 -23.39
CA ALA A 81 -20.14 8.61 -24.62
C ALA A 81 -19.99 9.45 -25.92
N GLY A 82 -19.60 10.73 -25.82
CA GLY A 82 -19.14 11.52 -26.96
C GLY A 82 -20.22 12.26 -27.75
N GLU A 83 -21.45 12.37 -27.24
CA GLU A 83 -22.44 13.28 -27.81
C GLU A 83 -22.11 14.71 -27.33
N PRO A 84 -21.76 15.66 -28.22
CA PRO A 84 -21.48 17.02 -27.82
C PRO A 84 -22.75 17.66 -27.24
N LEU A 85 -22.59 18.33 -26.10
CA LEU A 85 -23.61 19.24 -25.59
C LEU A 85 -23.83 20.34 -26.62
N ASP A 86 -25.06 20.83 -26.74
CA ASP A 86 -25.34 22.00 -27.58
C ASP A 86 -24.56 23.24 -27.07
N ASP A 87 -24.54 24.32 -27.86
CA ASP A 87 -23.88 25.59 -27.50
C ASP A 87 -24.45 26.22 -26.20
N HIS A 88 -25.50 25.65 -25.63
CA HIS A 88 -26.14 26.03 -24.38
C HIS A 88 -25.86 25.07 -23.21
N GLY A 89 -25.05 24.02 -23.42
CA GLY A 89 -24.67 23.06 -22.39
C GLY A 89 -25.75 22.02 -22.06
N ASN A 90 -26.78 21.88 -22.89
CA ASN A 90 -27.87 20.93 -22.71
C ASN A 90 -27.67 19.64 -23.55
N PRO A 91 -28.16 18.49 -23.05
CA PRO A 91 -28.19 17.26 -23.83
C PRO A 91 -29.18 17.41 -25.00
N PRO A 92 -28.90 16.79 -26.17
CA PRO A 92 -29.80 16.83 -27.31
C PRO A 92 -31.16 16.21 -26.94
N GLN A 93 -32.23 16.99 -27.10
CA GLN A 93 -33.59 16.48 -26.92
C GLN A 93 -33.97 15.65 -28.15
N GLY A 94 -33.89 14.33 -28.03
CA GLY A 94 -34.39 13.39 -29.04
C GLY A 94 -35.89 13.57 -29.25
N ASN A 95 -36.33 13.44 -30.51
CA ASN A 95 -37.72 13.59 -30.95
C ASN A 95 -38.59 12.37 -30.59
#